data_AF-A0A947CU68-F1
#
_entry.id   AF-A0A947CU68-F1
#
_cell.length_a   1.000
_cell.length_b   1.000
_cell.length_c   1.000
_cell.angle_alpha   90.00
_cell.angle_beta   90.00
_cell.angle_gamma   90.00
#
_symmetry.space_group_name_H-M   'P 1'
#
loop_
_entity.id
_entity.type
_entity.pdbx_description
1 polymer ?
#
loop_
_entity_poly.entity_id
_entity_poly.type
_entity_poly.pdbx_seq_one_letter_code
_entity_poly.pdbx_strand_id
1 'polypeptide(L)'
;MRVLASLAMVALLGACGGDDGGVTLEGFPERAVRSYCQNAADCGLFPDTETCLETQELIDVQQALADAEAGLLEPDLQALAECASVEPTCDRQFNTTAFDVEQIQSCIDSVRGTLPDGEACTAFSQCAGGVCSRPDTCDPNDACCQGTCATGVPPLVDEGQECLFFSCNVGLYCALETDGMNFALVCRSQVQPGQACGQPNACTDGNFCNFPNDTDPGVCDPVAGPGEACDGASESRNFGCSDYTTYCDVNTNTCEPRSEAGEPCDANLTCLLYASCDGTTCQTRPLEGDACNAESGPRCLGDLECLETGVCGFEPRTSAPICSL
;
A
#
# COMPACT_ATOMS: atom_id res chain seq x y z
N MET A 1 -6.16 -42.68 50.35
CA MET A 1 -6.09 -43.67 49.26
C MET A 1 -6.86 -43.06 48.10
N ARG A 2 -6.24 -42.53 47.03
CA ARG A 2 -5.69 -43.26 45.86
C ARG A 2 -6.67 -44.37 45.43
N VAL A 3 -7.19 -44.49 44.20
CA VAL A 3 -6.70 -44.05 42.88
C VAL A 3 -7.76 -44.44 41.80
N LEU A 4 -7.92 -43.56 40.78
CA LEU A 4 -8.15 -43.73 39.33
C LEU A 4 -9.26 -44.62 38.69
N ALA A 5 -9.66 -44.10 37.52
CA ALA A 5 -10.12 -44.74 36.27
C ALA A 5 -11.63 -45.10 36.17
N SER A 6 -12.35 -44.73 35.11
CA SER A 6 -11.93 -44.80 33.69
C SER A 6 -12.55 -43.74 32.79
N LEU A 7 -11.66 -43.09 32.03
CA LEU A 7 -11.85 -42.56 30.69
C LEU A 7 -12.34 -43.66 29.71
N ALA A 8 -13.31 -43.36 28.86
CA ALA A 8 -13.49 -43.95 27.53
C ALA A 8 -14.26 -42.94 26.66
N MET A 9 -13.56 -42.11 25.88
CA MET A 9 -13.28 -42.32 24.45
C MET A 9 -14.50 -42.03 23.55
N VAL A 10 -14.57 -40.78 23.08
CA VAL A 10 -15.05 -40.45 21.73
C VAL A 10 -14.01 -39.51 21.12
N ALA A 11 -12.90 -40.10 20.66
CA ALA A 11 -12.02 -39.48 19.69
C ALA A 11 -12.61 -39.81 18.30
N LEU A 12 -13.51 -38.95 17.83
CA LEU A 12 -13.86 -38.92 16.41
C LEU A 12 -12.77 -38.12 15.70
N LEU A 13 -11.83 -38.87 15.13
CA LEU A 13 -10.92 -38.41 14.08
C LEU A 13 -11.77 -37.98 12.88
N GLY A 14 -12.16 -36.70 12.85
CA GLY A 14 -12.60 -36.01 11.66
C GLY A 14 -11.39 -35.68 10.80
N ALA A 15 -10.79 -36.70 10.19
CA ALA A 15 -9.83 -36.56 9.11
C ALA A 15 -10.58 -36.24 7.79
N CYS A 16 -11.22 -35.07 7.78
CA CYS A 16 -11.43 -34.25 6.61
C CYS A 16 -10.78 -32.93 7.00
N GLY A 17 -9.46 -32.86 6.89
CA GLY A 17 -8.69 -31.62 7.07
C GLY A 17 -9.00 -30.66 5.93
N GLY A 18 -10.21 -30.11 5.93
CA GLY A 18 -10.40 -28.75 5.50
C GLY A 18 -9.78 -27.92 6.61
N ASP A 19 -8.52 -27.51 6.41
CA ASP A 19 -8.09 -26.24 6.97
C ASP A 19 -9.11 -25.25 6.45
N ASP A 20 -10.15 -24.95 7.24
CA ASP A 20 -11.10 -23.90 6.89
C ASP A 20 -10.41 -22.52 6.87
N GLY A 21 -9.08 -22.48 7.06
CA GLY A 21 -8.21 -21.37 6.68
C GLY A 21 -8.63 -20.06 7.32
N GLY A 22 -9.33 -20.14 8.46
CA GLY A 22 -9.91 -19.00 9.14
C GLY A 22 -8.80 -18.03 9.51
N VAL A 23 -8.98 -16.77 9.15
CA VAL A 23 -8.06 -15.71 9.54
C VAL A 23 -8.26 -15.41 11.02
N THR A 24 -7.18 -15.51 11.80
CA THR A 24 -7.14 -14.96 13.16
C THR A 24 -6.58 -13.55 13.09
N LEU A 25 -6.90 -12.69 14.06
CA LEU A 25 -6.32 -11.36 14.14
C LEU A 25 -4.78 -11.41 14.22
N GLU A 26 -4.24 -12.43 14.89
CA GLU A 26 -2.80 -12.68 15.04
C GLU A 26 -2.15 -13.14 13.73
N GLY A 27 -2.85 -13.92 12.90
CA GLY A 27 -2.37 -14.42 11.61
C GLY A 27 -2.68 -13.50 10.42
N PHE A 28 -3.52 -12.50 10.60
CA PHE A 28 -3.89 -11.54 9.55
C PHE A 28 -2.68 -10.82 8.93
N PRO A 29 -1.72 -10.26 9.69
CA PRO A 29 -0.59 -9.53 9.10
C PRO A 29 0.26 -10.41 8.19
N GLU A 30 0.58 -11.63 8.64
CA GLU A 30 1.37 -12.57 7.84
C GLU A 30 0.64 -12.93 6.54
N ARG A 31 -0.67 -13.19 6.61
CA ARG A 31 -1.47 -13.52 5.42
C ARG A 31 -1.59 -12.35 4.47
N ALA A 32 -1.88 -11.15 4.99
CA ALA A 32 -2.02 -9.95 4.19
C ALA A 32 -0.71 -9.59 3.48
N VAL A 33 0.41 -9.59 4.22
CA VAL A 33 1.73 -9.29 3.64
C VAL A 33 2.16 -10.39 2.66
N ARG A 34 1.90 -11.67 2.95
CA ARG A 34 2.19 -12.74 1.98
C ARG A 34 1.36 -12.60 0.69
N SER A 35 0.07 -12.26 0.79
CA SER A 35 -0.77 -12.02 -0.39
C SER A 35 -0.24 -10.85 -1.22
N TYR A 36 0.07 -9.73 -0.56
CA TYR A 36 0.74 -8.59 -1.19
C TYR A 36 2.06 -9.00 -1.87
N CYS A 37 2.92 -9.72 -1.18
CA CYS A 37 4.23 -10.12 -1.68
C CYS A 37 4.17 -11.14 -2.81
N GLN A 38 3.17 -12.03 -2.81
CA GLN A 38 2.93 -12.93 -3.93
C GLN A 38 2.56 -12.13 -5.17
N ASN A 39 1.62 -11.20 -5.02
CA ASN A 39 1.22 -10.34 -6.12
C ASN A 39 2.35 -9.44 -6.62
N ALA A 40 3.08 -8.80 -5.71
CA ALA A 40 4.18 -7.92 -6.06
C ALA A 40 5.29 -8.68 -6.82
N ALA A 41 5.53 -9.95 -6.48
CA ALA A 41 6.42 -10.82 -7.25
C ALA A 41 5.84 -11.17 -8.64
N ASP A 42 4.56 -11.55 -8.71
CA ASP A 42 3.86 -11.82 -9.97
C ASP A 42 3.86 -10.61 -10.92
N CYS A 43 3.84 -9.39 -10.35
CA CYS A 43 3.92 -8.12 -11.08
C CYS A 43 5.36 -7.64 -11.36
N GLY A 44 6.37 -8.43 -11.02
CA GLY A 44 7.79 -8.10 -11.25
C GLY A 44 8.31 -6.91 -10.41
N LEU A 45 7.66 -6.61 -9.29
CA LEU A 45 8.14 -5.64 -8.30
C LEU A 45 9.19 -6.24 -7.36
N PHE A 46 9.17 -7.55 -7.20
CA PHE A 46 10.15 -8.36 -6.46
C PHE A 46 10.54 -9.59 -7.30
N PRO A 47 11.74 -10.17 -7.07
CA PRO A 47 12.14 -11.38 -7.79
C PRO A 47 11.31 -12.60 -7.38
N ASP A 48 10.87 -12.66 -6.12
CA ASP A 48 10.01 -13.70 -5.58
C ASP A 48 9.33 -13.24 -4.28
N THR A 49 8.36 -14.03 -3.82
CA THR A 49 7.56 -13.75 -2.61
C THR A 49 8.42 -13.74 -1.34
N GLU A 50 9.43 -14.61 -1.24
CA GLU A 50 10.26 -14.71 -0.03
C GLU A 50 11.11 -13.45 0.13
N THR A 51 11.71 -13.00 -0.96
CA THR A 51 12.48 -11.76 -1.02
C THR A 51 11.62 -10.55 -0.65
N CYS A 52 10.37 -10.52 -1.12
CA CYS A 52 9.43 -9.47 -0.69
C CYS A 52 9.17 -9.54 0.82
N LEU A 53 8.88 -10.72 1.38
CA LEU A 53 8.63 -10.88 2.81
C LEU A 53 9.83 -10.45 3.67
N GLU A 54 11.06 -10.68 3.21
CA GLU A 54 12.29 -10.26 3.88
C GLU A 54 12.54 -8.74 3.81
N THR A 55 11.94 -8.04 2.85
CA THR A 55 12.19 -6.61 2.58
C THR A 55 10.99 -5.71 2.81
N GLN A 56 9.88 -6.27 3.30
CA GLN A 56 8.69 -5.54 3.71
C GLN A 56 8.64 -5.39 5.21
N GLU A 57 8.36 -4.19 5.67
CA GLU A 57 8.11 -3.98 7.08
C GLU A 57 6.69 -4.45 7.41
N LEU A 58 6.57 -5.46 8.26
CA LEU A 58 5.26 -5.88 8.73
C LEU A 58 4.62 -4.73 9.52
N ILE A 59 3.36 -4.44 9.20
CA ILE A 59 2.52 -3.54 9.98
C ILE A 59 2.53 -4.03 11.43
N ASP A 60 2.97 -3.19 12.36
CA ASP A 60 2.95 -3.50 13.78
C ASP A 60 1.50 -3.56 14.27
N VAL A 61 1.00 -4.79 14.44
CA VAL A 61 -0.35 -5.05 14.95
C VAL A 61 -0.40 -5.29 16.45
N GLN A 62 0.71 -5.13 17.18
CA GLN A 62 0.74 -5.40 18.63
C GLN A 62 -0.27 -4.53 19.38
N GLN A 63 -0.41 -3.26 18.98
CA GLN A 63 -1.42 -2.38 19.56
C GLN A 63 -2.85 -2.88 19.26
N ALA A 64 -3.14 -3.28 18.01
CA ALA A 64 -4.46 -3.77 17.64
C ALA A 64 -4.82 -5.09 18.35
N LEU A 65 -3.84 -5.99 18.53
CA LEU A 65 -4.02 -7.21 19.32
C LEU A 65 -4.32 -6.88 20.78
N ALA A 66 -3.52 -6.00 21.41
CA ALA A 66 -3.74 -5.57 22.79
C ALA A 66 -5.11 -4.89 22.98
N ASP A 67 -5.53 -4.06 22.03
CA ASP A 67 -6.83 -3.40 22.05
C ASP A 67 -7.98 -4.40 21.89
N ALA A 68 -7.84 -5.41 21.02
CA ALA A 68 -8.83 -6.48 20.88
C ALA A 68 -8.94 -7.33 22.16
N GLU A 69 -7.81 -7.69 22.79
CA GLU A 69 -7.79 -8.40 24.08
C GLU A 69 -8.45 -7.59 25.21
N ALA A 70 -8.28 -6.27 25.19
CA ALA A 70 -8.91 -5.34 26.12
C ALA A 70 -10.41 -5.10 25.84
N GLY A 71 -10.95 -5.63 24.74
CA GLY A 71 -12.34 -5.39 24.30
C GLY A 71 -12.58 -3.98 23.76
N LEU A 72 -11.50 -3.29 23.35
CA LEU A 72 -11.54 -1.96 22.71
C LEU A 72 -11.74 -2.07 21.19
N LEU A 73 -11.52 -3.27 20.62
CA LEU A 73 -11.78 -3.61 19.23
C LEU A 73 -12.62 -4.88 19.13
N GLU A 74 -13.58 -4.87 18.22
CA GLU A 74 -14.35 -6.03 17.78
C GLU A 74 -13.93 -6.38 16.34
N PRO A 75 -13.11 -7.43 16.13
CA PRO A 75 -12.73 -7.86 14.80
C PRO A 75 -13.86 -8.66 14.12
N ASP A 76 -14.15 -8.35 12.86
CA ASP A 76 -14.92 -9.19 11.95
C ASP A 76 -13.94 -10.09 11.17
N LEU A 77 -13.81 -11.34 11.64
CA LEU A 77 -12.87 -12.29 11.05
C LEU A 77 -13.22 -12.67 9.60
N GLN A 78 -14.49 -12.55 9.20
CA GLN A 78 -14.88 -12.81 7.82
C GLN A 78 -14.41 -11.66 6.92
N ALA A 79 -14.69 -10.42 7.31
CA ALA A 79 -14.22 -9.24 6.59
C ALA A 79 -12.68 -9.17 6.56
N LEU A 80 -11.99 -9.58 7.64
CA LEU A 80 -10.52 -9.69 7.65
C LEU A 80 -10.03 -10.73 6.63
N ALA A 81 -10.75 -11.85 6.47
CA ALA A 81 -10.39 -12.86 5.48
C ALA A 81 -10.62 -12.39 4.05
N GLU A 82 -11.71 -11.67 3.80
CA GLU A 82 -12.01 -11.04 2.51
C GLU A 82 -10.96 -9.99 2.17
N CYS A 83 -10.63 -9.10 3.12
CA CYS A 83 -9.55 -8.13 3.01
C CYS A 83 -8.19 -8.78 2.70
N ALA A 84 -7.82 -9.84 3.41
CA ALA A 84 -6.56 -10.54 3.19
C ALA A 84 -6.51 -11.33 1.87
N SER A 85 -7.66 -11.52 1.20
CA SER A 85 -7.78 -12.17 -0.10
C SER A 85 -7.78 -11.20 -1.27
N VAL A 86 -7.65 -9.91 -1.00
CA VAL A 86 -7.50 -8.89 -2.04
C VAL A 86 -6.18 -9.14 -2.77
N GLU A 87 -6.29 -9.47 -4.05
CA GLU A 87 -5.17 -9.57 -4.97
C GLU A 87 -5.06 -8.22 -5.70
N PRO A 88 -3.99 -7.44 -5.49
CA PRO A 88 -3.76 -6.27 -6.31
C PRO A 88 -3.69 -6.68 -7.79
N THR A 89 -4.06 -5.80 -8.71
CA THR A 89 -3.78 -6.05 -10.13
C THR A 89 -2.36 -5.55 -10.44
N CYS A 90 -1.68 -6.20 -11.39
CA CYS A 90 -0.39 -5.69 -11.89
C CYS A 90 -0.51 -4.42 -12.73
N ASP A 91 -1.70 -3.84 -12.80
CA ASP A 91 -1.94 -2.65 -13.59
C ASP A 91 -1.35 -1.44 -12.88
N ARG A 92 -0.50 -0.70 -13.60
CA ARG A 92 0.20 0.53 -13.21
C ARG A 92 -0.72 1.73 -12.94
N GLN A 93 -1.98 1.50 -12.58
CA GLN A 93 -2.93 2.59 -12.38
C GLN A 93 -2.49 3.40 -11.15
N PHE A 94 -1.86 4.55 -11.43
CA PHE A 94 -1.45 5.58 -10.47
C PHE A 94 -2.62 6.22 -9.73
N ASN A 95 -3.82 5.66 -9.87
CA ASN A 95 -4.90 6.01 -9.01
C ASN A 95 -4.51 5.53 -7.61
N THR A 96 -4.03 6.43 -6.75
CA THR A 96 -3.78 6.18 -5.33
C THR A 96 -5.06 5.78 -4.58
N THR A 97 -6.20 5.73 -5.28
CA THR A 97 -7.47 5.11 -4.85
C THR A 97 -7.69 3.70 -5.45
N ALA A 98 -6.67 3.07 -6.06
CA ALA A 98 -6.75 1.74 -6.69
C ALA A 98 -6.32 0.58 -5.78
N PHE A 99 -6.21 0.80 -4.47
CA PHE A 99 -6.90 -0.19 -3.65
C PHE A 99 -8.36 0.12 -3.87
N ASP A 100 -9.06 -0.73 -4.62
CA ASP A 100 -10.50 -0.61 -4.84
C ASP A 100 -11.12 -0.14 -3.52
N VAL A 101 -11.72 1.04 -3.53
CA VAL A 101 -12.18 1.68 -2.31
C VAL A 101 -13.16 0.77 -1.57
N GLU A 102 -13.90 -0.09 -2.28
CA GLU A 102 -14.72 -1.13 -1.66
C GLU A 102 -13.87 -2.17 -0.91
N GLN A 103 -12.71 -2.53 -1.44
CA GLN A 103 -11.74 -3.42 -0.80
C GLN A 103 -11.05 -2.77 0.39
N ILE A 104 -10.60 -1.51 0.29
CA ILE A 104 -10.10 -0.76 1.47
C ILE A 104 -11.21 -0.68 2.52
N GLN A 105 -12.45 -0.39 2.11
CA GLN A 105 -13.57 -0.29 3.02
C GLN A 105 -13.84 -1.63 3.70
N SER A 106 -13.74 -2.75 2.99
CA SER A 106 -13.85 -4.09 3.61
C SER A 106 -12.75 -4.32 4.66
N CYS A 107 -11.53 -3.86 4.40
CA CYS A 107 -10.42 -3.90 5.36
C CYS A 107 -10.67 -2.97 6.56
N ILE A 108 -11.20 -1.77 6.34
CA ILE A 108 -11.54 -0.81 7.41
C ILE A 108 -12.67 -1.38 8.27
N ASP A 109 -13.72 -1.91 7.65
CA ASP A 109 -14.90 -2.46 8.32
C ASP A 109 -14.60 -3.76 9.08
N SER A 110 -13.46 -4.39 8.76
CA SER A 110 -13.02 -5.63 9.39
C SER A 110 -12.61 -5.48 10.86
N VAL A 111 -12.37 -4.25 11.32
CA VAL A 111 -12.04 -3.97 12.72
C VAL A 111 -12.86 -2.77 13.17
N ARG A 112 -13.69 -2.97 14.21
CA ARG A 112 -14.54 -1.91 14.74
C ARG A 112 -14.16 -1.54 16.17
N GLY A 113 -13.98 -0.25 16.42
CA GLY A 113 -13.82 0.28 17.77
C GLY A 113 -15.08 0.16 18.62
N THR A 114 -14.91 -0.08 19.93
CA THR A 114 -16.03 -0.22 20.87
C THR A 114 -16.31 1.05 21.67
N LEU A 115 -15.37 2.01 21.69
CA LEU A 115 -15.51 3.24 22.47
C LEU A 115 -16.48 4.22 21.80
N PRO A 116 -17.55 4.66 22.48
CA PRO A 116 -18.44 5.69 21.96
C PRO A 116 -17.80 7.08 21.94
N ASP A 117 -18.41 8.00 21.20
CA ASP A 117 -18.00 9.39 21.15
C ASP A 117 -17.95 10.02 22.56
N GLY A 118 -16.88 10.76 22.83
CA GLY A 118 -16.60 11.39 24.12
C GLY A 118 -15.77 10.54 25.08
N GLU A 119 -15.56 9.25 24.80
CA GLU A 119 -14.68 8.39 25.62
C GLU A 119 -13.20 8.62 25.30
N ALA A 120 -12.34 8.30 26.25
CA ALA A 120 -10.90 8.45 26.08
C ALA A 120 -10.34 7.33 25.18
N CYS A 121 -9.45 7.68 24.25
CA CYS A 121 -8.83 6.76 23.30
C CYS A 121 -7.32 7.01 23.22
N THR A 122 -6.54 6.00 22.85
CA THR A 122 -5.12 6.15 22.48
C THR A 122 -4.90 5.89 20.99
N ALA A 123 -5.80 5.16 20.33
CA ALA A 123 -5.77 4.92 18.89
C ALA A 123 -7.13 5.21 18.24
N PHE A 124 -7.11 5.59 16.96
CA PHE A 124 -8.34 5.87 16.20
C PHE A 124 -9.22 4.62 16.05
N SER A 125 -8.59 3.44 15.94
CA SER A 125 -9.24 2.14 15.80
C SER A 125 -10.14 1.81 16.98
N GLN A 126 -9.81 2.26 18.20
CA GLN A 126 -10.59 1.97 19.42
C GLN A 126 -11.96 2.67 19.42
N CYS A 127 -12.11 3.75 18.65
CA CYS A 127 -13.33 4.54 18.59
C CYS A 127 -14.33 3.94 17.61
N ALA A 128 -15.60 3.83 18.00
CA ALA A 128 -16.67 3.35 17.14
C ALA A 128 -16.88 4.23 15.89
N GLY A 129 -16.52 5.52 15.98
CA GLY A 129 -16.50 6.46 14.87
C GLY A 129 -15.19 6.49 14.07
N GLY A 130 -14.18 5.69 14.43
CA GLY A 130 -12.89 5.60 13.74
C GLY A 130 -11.97 6.82 13.91
N VAL A 131 -12.28 7.75 14.83
CA VAL A 131 -11.48 8.95 15.07
C VAL A 131 -11.17 9.13 16.54
N CYS A 132 -9.88 9.23 16.85
CA CYS A 132 -9.38 9.63 18.16
C CYS A 132 -8.80 11.04 18.09
N SER A 133 -9.59 12.03 18.53
CA SER A 133 -9.19 13.45 18.51
C SER A 133 -8.16 13.71 19.60
N ARG A 134 -6.90 13.91 19.21
CA ARG A 134 -5.80 14.21 20.13
C ARG A 134 -5.64 15.73 20.29
N PRO A 135 -5.28 16.22 21.49
CA PRO A 135 -4.98 17.63 21.69
C PRO A 135 -3.68 18.02 20.97
N ASP A 136 -3.59 19.26 20.47
CA ASP A 136 -2.38 19.81 19.81
C ASP A 136 -1.12 19.77 20.69
N THR A 137 -1.29 19.60 22.01
CA THR A 137 -0.19 19.45 22.96
C THR A 137 0.41 18.05 22.97
N CYS A 138 -0.19 17.10 22.26
CA CYS A 138 0.40 15.78 22.07
C CYS A 138 1.62 15.90 21.15
N ASP A 139 2.77 15.45 21.63
CA ASP A 139 3.93 15.26 20.77
C ASP A 139 3.61 14.13 19.79
N PRO A 140 3.69 14.34 18.46
CA PRO A 140 3.47 13.26 17.49
C PRO A 140 4.45 12.09 17.68
N ASN A 141 5.57 12.29 18.38
CA ASN A 141 6.53 11.24 18.75
C ASN A 141 6.17 10.51 20.06
N ASP A 142 5.19 10.99 20.84
CA ASP A 142 4.68 10.28 22.00
C ASP A 142 3.55 9.35 21.56
N ALA A 143 3.90 8.07 21.38
CA ALA A 143 3.01 7.05 20.83
C ALA A 143 1.71 6.88 21.63
N CYS A 144 1.69 7.23 22.92
CA CYS A 144 0.59 6.93 23.85
C CYS A 144 -0.19 8.15 24.35
N CYS A 145 -0.20 9.24 23.60
CA CYS A 145 -1.11 10.34 23.90
C CYS A 145 -2.58 9.90 23.91
N GLN A 146 -3.26 10.22 25.01
CA GLN A 146 -4.70 10.05 25.13
C GLN A 146 -5.44 11.19 24.41
N GLY A 147 -6.37 10.82 23.54
CA GLY A 147 -7.35 11.69 22.90
C GLY A 147 -8.77 11.39 23.38
N THR A 148 -9.74 11.85 22.61
CA THR A 148 -11.16 11.58 22.84
C THR A 148 -11.83 11.12 21.55
N CYS A 149 -12.62 10.06 21.63
CA CYS A 149 -13.38 9.56 20.51
C CYS A 149 -14.35 10.62 20.01
N ALA A 150 -14.40 10.78 18.69
CA ALA A 150 -15.33 11.68 18.04
C ALA A 150 -16.02 10.93 16.90
N THR A 151 -17.21 11.41 16.54
CA THR A 151 -17.87 10.94 15.32
C THR A 151 -16.95 11.23 14.15
N GLY A 152 -16.57 10.18 13.41
CA GLY A 152 -15.59 10.33 12.34
C GLY A 152 -16.07 11.17 11.17
N VAL A 153 -15.12 11.85 10.53
CA VAL A 153 -15.24 12.15 9.10
C VAL A 153 -15.30 10.79 8.40
N PRO A 154 -16.22 10.57 7.44
CA PRO A 154 -16.20 9.32 6.68
C PRO A 154 -14.79 9.07 6.12
N PRO A 155 -14.30 7.82 6.09
CA PRO A 155 -12.95 7.49 5.62
C PRO A 155 -12.68 7.98 4.19
N LEU A 156 -13.78 8.23 3.48
CA LEU A 156 -13.83 8.79 2.16
C LEU A 156 -14.53 10.15 2.23
N VAL A 157 -13.92 11.16 1.62
CA VAL A 157 -14.50 12.50 1.56
C VAL A 157 -15.09 12.79 0.19
N ASP A 158 -16.18 13.57 0.18
CA ASP A 158 -16.94 13.92 -1.01
C ASP A 158 -16.21 14.97 -1.88
N GLU A 159 -16.70 15.14 -3.11
CA GLU A 159 -16.20 16.16 -4.03
C GLU A 159 -16.22 17.56 -3.39
N GLY A 160 -15.11 18.27 -3.52
CA GLY A 160 -14.92 19.59 -2.92
C GLY A 160 -14.49 19.61 -1.46
N GLN A 161 -14.30 18.45 -0.81
CA GLN A 161 -13.75 18.35 0.54
C GLN A 161 -12.23 18.14 0.53
N GLU A 162 -11.56 18.47 1.65
CA GLU A 162 -10.12 18.31 1.80
C GLU A 162 -9.71 16.84 1.96
N CYS A 163 -8.72 16.40 1.21
CA CYS A 163 -8.22 15.02 1.18
C CYS A 163 -6.75 14.88 1.62
N LEU A 164 -6.26 15.84 2.42
CA LEU A 164 -4.89 15.77 2.94
C LEU A 164 -4.67 14.57 3.87
N PHE A 165 -5.70 14.18 4.62
CA PHE A 165 -5.64 13.10 5.61
C PHE A 165 -6.60 11.93 5.31
N PHE A 166 -7.40 12.05 4.26
CA PHE A 166 -8.45 11.11 3.92
C PHE A 166 -8.46 10.85 2.42
N SER A 167 -8.92 9.67 2.02
CA SER A 167 -9.07 9.33 0.61
C SER A 167 -10.34 9.96 0.04
N CYS A 168 -10.38 10.19 -1.27
CA CYS A 168 -11.60 10.62 -1.93
C CYS A 168 -12.54 9.45 -2.18
N ASN A 169 -13.85 9.74 -2.25
CA ASN A 169 -14.85 8.75 -2.70
C ASN A 169 -14.53 8.18 -4.09
N VAL A 170 -15.10 7.01 -4.41
CA VAL A 170 -14.92 6.33 -5.71
C VAL A 170 -15.21 7.27 -6.88
N GLY A 171 -14.34 7.25 -7.89
CA GLY A 171 -14.43 8.12 -9.07
C GLY A 171 -13.96 9.55 -8.84
N LEU A 172 -13.41 9.84 -7.66
CA LEU A 172 -12.76 11.10 -7.35
C LEU A 172 -11.25 10.87 -7.13
N TYR A 173 -10.46 11.92 -7.31
CA TYR A 173 -9.03 11.95 -6.99
C TYR A 173 -8.70 13.16 -6.13
N CYS A 174 -7.60 13.08 -5.37
CA CYS A 174 -7.16 14.13 -4.48
C CYS A 174 -6.38 15.21 -5.25
N ALA A 175 -7.09 16.27 -5.66
CA ALA A 175 -6.54 17.29 -6.55
C ALA A 175 -5.70 18.33 -5.80
N LEU A 176 -4.50 18.63 -6.30
CA LEU A 176 -3.72 19.77 -5.82
C LEU A 176 -4.26 21.06 -6.46
N GLU A 177 -4.93 21.86 -5.66
CA GLU A 177 -5.41 23.18 -6.06
C GLU A 177 -4.51 24.26 -5.47
N THR A 178 -4.07 25.18 -6.32
CA THR A 178 -3.22 26.31 -5.92
C THR A 178 -3.96 27.62 -6.12
N ASP A 179 -4.03 28.44 -5.07
CA ASP A 179 -4.47 29.84 -5.14
C ASP A 179 -3.35 30.75 -4.62
N GLY A 180 -2.49 31.19 -5.55
CA GLY A 180 -1.30 31.98 -5.25
C GLY A 180 -0.24 31.17 -4.50
N MET A 181 0.00 31.49 -3.23
CA MET A 181 0.93 30.76 -2.35
C MET A 181 0.23 29.72 -1.47
N ASN A 182 -1.11 29.67 -1.51
CA ASN A 182 -1.86 28.66 -0.78
C ASN A 182 -2.05 27.45 -1.68
N PHE A 183 -1.91 26.27 -1.10
CA PHE A 183 -2.29 25.03 -1.74
C PHE A 183 -3.30 24.31 -0.85
N ALA A 184 -4.24 23.62 -1.50
CA ALA A 184 -5.19 22.73 -0.85
C ALA A 184 -5.23 21.41 -1.64
N LEU A 185 -5.45 20.32 -0.92
CA LEU A 185 -5.73 19.03 -1.51
C LEU A 185 -7.24 18.80 -1.43
N VAL A 186 -7.94 18.81 -2.56
CA VAL A 186 -9.39 18.79 -2.63
C VAL A 186 -9.88 17.67 -3.54
N CYS A 187 -10.87 16.90 -3.12
CA CYS A 187 -11.42 15.85 -3.98
C CYS A 187 -12.12 16.41 -5.21
N ARG A 188 -11.77 15.88 -6.39
CA ARG A 188 -12.35 16.24 -7.68
C ARG A 188 -12.73 15.00 -8.46
N SER A 189 -13.79 15.10 -9.25
CA SER A 189 -14.17 14.04 -10.18
C SER A 189 -13.02 13.70 -11.13
N GLN A 190 -12.76 12.40 -11.29
CA GLN A 190 -11.91 11.92 -12.37
C GLN A 190 -12.54 12.26 -13.72
N VAL A 191 -11.69 12.44 -14.73
CA VAL A 191 -12.12 12.78 -16.08
C VAL A 191 -11.92 11.60 -17.03
N GLN A 192 -12.80 11.54 -18.02
CA GLN A 192 -12.87 10.46 -18.99
C GLN A 192 -11.73 10.52 -20.01
N PRO A 193 -11.48 9.44 -20.77
CA PRO A 193 -10.50 9.44 -21.85
C PRO A 193 -10.73 10.59 -22.84
N GLY A 194 -9.65 11.24 -23.27
CA GLY A 194 -9.64 12.40 -24.17
C GLY A 194 -9.98 13.74 -23.50
N GLN A 195 -10.27 13.77 -22.20
CA GLN A 195 -10.50 15.02 -21.46
C GLN A 195 -9.20 15.59 -20.89
N ALA A 196 -9.19 16.91 -20.68
CA ALA A 196 -8.04 17.60 -20.10
C ALA A 196 -7.90 17.24 -18.62
N CYS A 197 -6.67 17.01 -18.17
CA CYS A 197 -6.33 16.62 -16.82
C CYS A 197 -5.13 17.43 -16.30
N GLY A 198 -5.09 17.64 -14.99
CA GLY A 198 -4.06 18.45 -14.33
C GLY A 198 -3.04 17.65 -13.54
N GLN A 199 -3.30 16.35 -13.28
CA GLN A 199 -2.47 15.49 -12.43
C GLN A 199 -2.49 14.03 -12.91
N PRO A 200 -1.44 13.24 -12.63
CA PRO A 200 -1.32 11.85 -13.09
C PRO A 200 -2.53 10.95 -12.80
N ASN A 201 -3.18 11.14 -11.64
CA ASN A 201 -4.31 10.35 -11.15
C ASN A 201 -5.70 10.98 -11.43
N ALA A 202 -5.75 12.04 -12.24
CA ALA A 202 -7.00 12.74 -12.54
C ALA A 202 -7.91 12.01 -13.53
N CYS A 203 -7.42 10.93 -14.14
CA CYS A 203 -8.14 10.15 -15.15
C CYS A 203 -8.88 8.97 -14.52
N THR A 204 -9.97 8.54 -15.14
CA THR A 204 -10.64 7.29 -14.74
C THR A 204 -9.75 6.08 -14.94
N ASP A 205 -10.01 5.02 -14.17
CA ASP A 205 -9.30 3.75 -14.23
C ASP A 205 -9.01 3.26 -15.66
N GLY A 206 -7.81 2.70 -15.85
CA GLY A 206 -7.28 2.29 -17.15
C GLY A 206 -6.74 3.43 -18.02
N ASN A 207 -6.64 4.64 -17.48
CA ASN A 207 -6.09 5.81 -18.18
C ASN A 207 -5.06 6.53 -17.31
N PHE A 208 -4.17 7.28 -17.94
CA PHE A 208 -3.20 8.13 -17.27
C PHE A 208 -3.28 9.54 -17.83
N CYS A 209 -2.91 10.54 -17.03
CA CYS A 209 -2.83 11.91 -17.53
C CYS A 209 -1.52 12.10 -18.30
N ASN A 210 -1.62 12.16 -19.62
CA ASN A 210 -0.50 12.38 -20.51
C ASN A 210 -0.18 13.87 -20.62
N PHE A 211 0.99 14.30 -20.13
CA PHE A 211 1.47 15.66 -20.24
C PHE A 211 2.41 15.79 -21.45
N PRO A 212 1.97 16.41 -22.57
CA PRO A 212 2.82 16.56 -23.74
C PRO A 212 4.00 17.52 -23.48
N ASN A 213 3.89 18.38 -22.47
CA ASN A 213 4.94 19.26 -21.94
C ASN A 213 4.52 19.81 -20.56
N ASP A 214 5.46 20.43 -19.84
CA ASP A 214 5.25 21.00 -18.49
C ASP A 214 4.22 22.13 -18.41
N THR A 215 3.87 22.74 -19.55
CA THR A 215 3.08 23.98 -19.58
C THR A 215 1.65 23.80 -20.04
N ASP A 216 1.36 22.71 -20.74
CA ASP A 216 0.04 22.41 -21.26
C ASP A 216 -0.72 21.49 -20.30
N PRO A 217 -2.05 21.64 -20.18
CA PRO A 217 -2.84 20.65 -19.47
C PRO A 217 -2.66 19.29 -20.15
N GLY A 218 -2.54 18.24 -19.35
CA GLY A 218 -2.48 16.89 -19.87
C GLY A 218 -3.82 16.46 -20.48
N VAL A 219 -3.80 15.32 -21.16
CA VAL A 219 -5.01 14.65 -21.67
C VAL A 219 -5.04 13.23 -21.12
N CYS A 220 -6.22 12.78 -20.70
CA CYS A 220 -6.38 11.40 -20.26
C CYS A 220 -6.31 10.45 -21.45
N ASP A 221 -5.24 9.67 -21.51
CA ASP A 221 -5.02 8.67 -22.54
C ASP A 221 -5.10 7.25 -21.94
N PRO A 222 -5.59 6.26 -22.69
CA PRO A 222 -5.57 4.87 -22.23
C PRO A 222 -4.14 4.40 -21.99
N VAL A 223 -3.92 3.61 -20.94
CA VAL A 223 -2.63 2.93 -20.75
C VAL A 223 -2.45 1.87 -21.82
N ALA A 224 -1.25 1.79 -22.41
CA ALA A 224 -0.95 0.83 -23.46
C ALA A 224 -0.51 -0.51 -22.86
N GLY A 225 -1.06 -1.61 -23.35
CA GLY A 225 -0.64 -2.96 -22.96
C GLY A 225 0.73 -3.35 -23.54
N PRO A 226 1.30 -4.49 -23.11
CA PRO A 226 2.55 -5.01 -23.67
C PRO A 226 2.52 -5.12 -25.21
N GLY A 227 3.49 -4.48 -25.88
CA GLY A 227 3.61 -4.43 -27.34
C GLY A 227 2.69 -3.42 -28.04
N GLU A 228 1.81 -2.73 -27.31
CA GLU A 228 0.95 -1.69 -27.89
C GLU A 228 1.70 -0.36 -28.02
N ALA A 229 1.16 0.54 -28.85
CA ALA A 229 1.73 1.85 -29.07
C ALA A 229 1.54 2.74 -27.84
N CYS A 230 2.61 3.42 -27.42
CA CYS A 230 2.62 4.31 -26.26
C CYS A 230 3.23 5.67 -26.63
N ASP A 231 2.96 6.70 -25.82
CA ASP A 231 3.54 8.03 -26.04
C ASP A 231 4.90 8.18 -25.35
N GLY A 232 5.97 7.90 -26.09
CA GLY A 232 7.36 8.02 -25.61
C GLY A 232 7.85 9.47 -25.52
N ALA A 233 7.10 10.46 -26.00
CA ALA A 233 7.49 11.86 -25.96
C ALA A 233 7.20 12.53 -24.61
N SER A 234 6.29 11.96 -23.82
CA SER A 234 5.94 12.48 -22.51
C SER A 234 7.11 12.36 -21.51
N GLU A 235 7.27 13.33 -20.61
CA GLU A 235 8.21 13.17 -19.48
C GLU A 235 7.81 11.99 -18.58
N SER A 236 6.53 11.61 -18.66
CA SER A 236 5.86 10.46 -18.09
C SER A 236 6.21 9.11 -18.75
N ARG A 237 7.45 8.91 -19.23
CA ARG A 237 7.89 7.69 -19.96
C ARG A 237 7.66 6.39 -19.19
N ASN A 238 7.58 6.47 -17.87
CA ASN A 238 7.29 5.33 -16.99
C ASN A 238 5.78 5.04 -16.84
N PHE A 239 4.89 5.85 -17.39
CA PHE A 239 3.44 5.78 -17.11
C PHE A 239 2.59 5.46 -18.34
N GLY A 240 3.17 5.40 -19.54
CA GLY A 240 2.44 5.09 -20.76
C GLY A 240 2.05 3.62 -20.92
N CYS A 241 2.60 2.71 -20.11
CA CYS A 241 2.35 1.27 -20.21
C CYS A 241 1.61 0.74 -18.98
N SER A 242 0.66 -0.17 -19.21
CA SER A 242 -0.23 -0.71 -18.17
C SER A 242 0.49 -1.66 -17.21
N ASP A 243 1.62 -2.25 -17.59
CA ASP A 243 2.28 -3.31 -16.85
C ASP A 243 3.60 -2.79 -16.19
N TYR A 244 3.82 -3.12 -14.91
CA TYR A 244 5.07 -2.81 -14.21
C TYR A 244 6.31 -3.41 -14.85
N THR A 245 6.18 -4.53 -15.55
CA THR A 245 7.26 -5.23 -16.26
C THR A 245 7.58 -4.62 -17.61
N THR A 246 6.81 -3.64 -18.09
CA THR A 246 7.05 -2.94 -19.36
C THR A 246 7.42 -1.47 -19.17
N TYR A 247 7.95 -0.86 -20.22
CA TYR A 247 8.21 0.57 -20.31
C TYR A 247 7.93 1.07 -21.73
N CYS A 248 7.67 2.36 -21.89
CA CYS A 248 7.46 2.93 -23.21
C CYS A 248 8.80 3.26 -23.87
N ASP A 249 9.20 2.49 -24.90
CA ASP A 249 10.43 2.77 -25.63
C ASP A 249 10.26 3.98 -26.55
N VAL A 250 11.09 5.01 -26.35
CA VAL A 250 10.98 6.29 -27.06
C VAL A 250 11.33 6.23 -28.54
N ASN A 251 12.04 5.18 -28.98
CA ASN A 251 12.44 5.01 -30.37
C ASN A 251 11.36 4.27 -31.16
N THR A 252 10.74 3.27 -30.54
CA THR A 252 9.70 2.45 -31.19
C THR A 252 8.29 2.97 -30.90
N ASN A 253 8.11 3.78 -29.86
CA ASN A 253 6.82 4.18 -29.29
C ASN A 253 5.94 2.97 -29.00
N THR A 254 6.54 1.91 -28.42
CA THR A 254 5.82 0.71 -28.01
C THR A 254 6.18 0.31 -26.59
N CYS A 255 5.24 -0.33 -25.90
CA CYS A 255 5.47 -0.88 -24.58
C CYS A 255 6.33 -2.14 -24.66
N GLU A 256 7.61 -2.00 -24.36
CA GLU A 256 8.59 -3.08 -24.42
C GLU A 256 8.86 -3.67 -23.02
N PRO A 257 9.20 -4.97 -22.92
CA PRO A 257 9.62 -5.57 -21.66
C PRO A 257 10.86 -4.88 -21.09
N ARG A 258 10.90 -4.69 -19.78
CA ARG A 258 12.10 -4.27 -19.05
C ARG A 258 13.08 -5.42 -18.95
N SER A 259 14.37 -5.08 -18.83
CA SER A 259 15.43 -6.08 -18.68
C SER A 259 15.41 -6.71 -17.28
N GLU A 260 15.54 -8.04 -17.21
CA GLU A 260 15.63 -8.79 -15.96
C GLU A 260 17.00 -8.63 -15.29
N ALA A 261 17.10 -8.98 -14.00
CA ALA A 261 18.40 -9.01 -13.33
C ALA A 261 19.36 -10.01 -14.02
N GLY A 262 20.57 -9.56 -14.35
CA GLY A 262 21.57 -10.28 -15.11
C GLY A 262 21.55 -9.99 -16.62
N GLU A 263 20.50 -9.33 -17.13
CA GLU A 263 20.43 -8.92 -18.55
C GLU A 263 21.12 -7.57 -18.79
N PRO A 264 21.61 -7.30 -20.02
CA PRO A 264 22.14 -6.00 -20.37
C PRO A 264 21.09 -4.91 -20.19
N CYS A 265 21.49 -3.74 -19.70
CA CYS A 265 20.56 -2.61 -19.66
C CYS A 265 20.20 -2.18 -21.09
N ASP A 266 18.94 -1.85 -21.31
CA ASP A 266 18.53 -1.19 -22.55
C ASP A 266 19.11 0.23 -22.66
N ALA A 267 18.88 0.87 -23.81
CA ALA A 267 19.36 2.23 -24.08
C ALA A 267 18.79 3.29 -23.12
N ASN A 268 17.66 3.01 -22.46
CA ASN A 268 16.98 3.86 -21.50
C ASN A 268 17.33 3.46 -20.05
N LEU A 269 18.26 2.52 -19.86
CA LEU A 269 18.70 1.98 -18.58
C LEU A 269 17.55 1.37 -17.76
N THR A 270 16.52 0.83 -18.42
CA THR A 270 15.36 0.29 -17.71
C THR A 270 15.56 -1.17 -17.33
N CYS A 271 15.50 -1.42 -16.03
CA CYS A 271 15.42 -2.75 -15.45
C CYS A 271 14.02 -2.95 -14.86
N LEU A 272 13.68 -4.20 -14.54
CA LEU A 272 12.57 -4.50 -13.63
C LEU A 272 12.72 -3.71 -12.32
N LEU A 273 11.62 -3.45 -11.62
CA LEU A 273 11.60 -2.50 -10.52
C LEU A 273 12.41 -2.95 -9.29
N TYR A 274 12.59 -4.26 -9.11
CA TYR A 274 13.52 -4.81 -8.11
C TYR A 274 15.00 -4.74 -8.51
N ALA A 275 15.31 -4.26 -9.70
CA ALA A 275 16.67 -4.17 -10.22
C ALA A 275 17.06 -2.71 -10.54
N SER A 276 18.34 -2.50 -10.79
CA SER A 276 18.93 -1.21 -11.14
C SER A 276 20.07 -1.40 -12.13
N CYS A 277 20.23 -0.50 -13.07
CA CYS A 277 21.28 -0.60 -14.07
C CYS A 277 22.63 -0.12 -13.51
N ASP A 278 23.67 -0.97 -13.56
CA ASP A 278 25.05 -0.61 -13.18
C ASP A 278 25.84 0.12 -14.29
N GLY A 279 25.14 0.51 -15.34
CA GLY A 279 25.69 1.07 -16.58
C GLY A 279 25.90 0.03 -17.69
N THR A 280 25.84 -1.27 -17.37
CA THR A 280 25.95 -2.35 -18.37
C THR A 280 24.91 -3.44 -18.21
N THR A 281 24.62 -3.84 -16.97
CA THR A 281 23.78 -4.98 -16.63
C THR A 281 22.79 -4.56 -15.54
N CYS A 282 21.58 -5.08 -15.62
CA CYS A 282 20.60 -4.94 -14.55
C CYS A 282 21.04 -5.79 -13.35
N GLN A 283 21.29 -5.15 -12.21
CA GLN A 283 21.63 -5.82 -10.96
C GLN A 283 20.43 -5.75 -10.02
N THR A 284 20.13 -6.85 -9.33
CA THR A 284 19.15 -6.84 -8.24
C THR A 284 19.53 -5.74 -7.25
N ARG A 285 18.53 -5.01 -6.76
CA ARG A 285 18.74 -4.02 -5.71
C ARG A 285 19.27 -4.68 -4.44
N PRO A 286 20.14 -4.00 -3.68
CA PRO A 286 20.69 -4.54 -2.44
C PRO A 286 19.61 -4.96 -1.44
N LEU A 287 19.80 -6.12 -0.80
CA LEU A 287 18.94 -6.66 0.27
C LEU A 287 19.47 -6.24 1.65
N GLU A 288 18.81 -6.65 2.72
CA GLU A 288 19.25 -6.35 4.09
C GLU A 288 20.71 -6.79 4.32
N GLY A 289 21.53 -5.87 4.84
CA GLY A 289 22.95 -6.07 5.08
C GLY A 289 23.87 -5.82 3.88
N ASP A 290 23.34 -5.75 2.66
CA ASP A 290 24.14 -5.42 1.47
C ASP A 290 24.52 -3.94 1.43
N ALA A 291 25.63 -3.64 0.75
CA ALA A 291 26.10 -2.27 0.59
C ALA A 291 25.18 -1.44 -0.32
N CYS A 292 24.96 -0.19 0.06
CA CYS A 292 24.10 0.74 -0.67
C CYS A 292 24.70 2.15 -0.70
N ASN A 293 24.11 3.04 -1.50
CA ASN A 293 24.50 4.44 -1.51
C ASN A 293 23.27 5.33 -1.74
N ALA A 294 22.88 6.07 -0.70
CA ALA A 294 21.70 6.93 -0.71
C ALA A 294 21.75 8.07 -1.73
N GLU A 295 22.94 8.53 -2.13
CA GLU A 295 23.13 9.69 -3.01
C GLU A 295 23.18 9.32 -4.49
N SER A 296 23.77 8.18 -4.83
CA SER A 296 24.23 7.90 -6.20
C SER A 296 24.19 6.44 -6.62
N GLY A 297 23.86 5.52 -5.71
CA GLY A 297 23.88 4.08 -6.00
C GLY A 297 22.51 3.44 -5.97
N PRO A 298 22.48 2.11 -6.12
CA PRO A 298 21.23 1.39 -6.11
C PRO A 298 20.58 1.59 -4.74
N ARG A 299 19.33 2.03 -4.79
CA ARG A 299 18.47 2.06 -3.60
C ARG A 299 18.20 0.62 -3.19
N CYS A 300 18.02 0.41 -1.89
CA CYS A 300 17.66 -0.88 -1.34
C CYS A 300 16.33 -1.38 -1.94
N LEU A 301 16.11 -2.68 -1.85
CA LEU A 301 14.87 -3.31 -2.30
C LEU A 301 13.74 -3.14 -1.26
N GLY A 302 12.50 -2.97 -1.73
CA GLY A 302 11.32 -2.88 -0.86
C GLY A 302 11.32 -1.65 0.04
N ASP A 303 11.03 -1.86 1.31
CA ASP A 303 10.95 -0.82 2.35
C ASP A 303 12.28 -0.59 3.04
N LEU A 304 13.33 -1.32 2.63
CA LEU A 304 14.67 -1.13 3.18
C LEU A 304 15.19 0.25 2.84
N GLU A 305 15.92 0.83 3.78
CA GLU A 305 16.58 2.12 3.60
C GLU A 305 18.09 1.95 3.59
N CYS A 306 18.78 2.86 2.91
CA CYS A 306 20.23 2.89 2.97
C CYS A 306 20.67 3.62 4.23
N LEU A 307 20.97 2.86 5.29
CA LEU A 307 21.35 3.40 6.59
C LEU A 307 22.64 4.22 6.50
N GLU A 308 22.90 5.07 7.49
CA GLU A 308 24.12 5.90 7.56
C GLU A 308 25.42 5.08 7.49
N THR A 309 25.35 3.80 7.85
CA THR A 309 26.45 2.82 7.75
C THR A 309 26.77 2.39 6.31
N GLY A 310 25.96 2.79 5.33
CA GLY A 310 26.11 2.41 3.93
C GLY A 310 25.66 0.98 3.63
N VAL A 311 24.79 0.41 4.48
CA VAL A 311 24.15 -0.89 4.24
C VAL A 311 22.64 -0.77 4.30
N CYS A 312 21.96 -1.63 3.56
CA CYS A 312 20.50 -1.69 3.58
C CYS A 312 20.00 -2.30 4.87
N GLY A 313 18.92 -1.73 5.41
CA GLY A 313 18.23 -2.25 6.57
C GLY A 313 17.00 -1.41 6.87
N PHE A 314 16.16 -1.88 7.79
CA PHE A 314 15.12 -1.05 8.36
C PHE A 314 15.75 -0.01 9.29
N GLU A 315 15.24 1.22 9.29
CA GLU A 315 15.58 2.13 10.37
C GLU A 315 15.22 1.47 11.70
N PRO A 316 16.06 1.61 12.76
CA PRO A 316 15.74 1.06 14.07
C PRO A 316 14.48 1.73 14.61
N ARG A 317 13.32 1.13 14.35
CA ARG A 317 12.10 1.55 15.00
C ARG A 317 12.19 1.07 16.44
N THR A 318 12.20 2.02 17.36
CA THR A 318 11.81 1.68 18.72
C THR A 318 10.36 1.22 18.61
N SER A 319 10.13 -0.09 18.77
CA SER A 319 8.80 -0.68 18.84
C SER A 319 7.91 0.27 19.64
N ALA A 320 6.85 0.79 19.02
CA ALA A 320 6.00 1.75 19.67
C ALA A 320 5.52 1.11 20.98
N PRO A 321 5.60 1.81 22.13
CA PRO A 321 5.09 1.26 23.36
C PRO A 321 3.61 0.93 23.19
N ILE A 322 3.18 -0.24 23.66
CA ILE A 322 1.76 -0.58 23.71
C ILE A 322 1.08 0.40 24.67
N CYS A 323 0.11 1.12 24.16
CA CYS A 323 -0.63 2.14 24.88
C CYS A 323 -1.84 1.51 25.57
N SER A 324 -1.94 1.67 26.88
CA SER A 324 -3.11 1.27 27.67
C SER A 324 -3.99 2.48 27.98
N LEU A 325 -5.31 2.30 27.91
CA LEU A 325 -6.29 3.26 28.44
C LEU A 325 -6.40 3.26 29.96
#